data_AF-A0A2A6JSF4-F1
#
_entry.id   AF-A0A2A6JSF4-F1
#
_cell.length_a   1.000
_cell.length_b   1.000
_cell.length_c   1.000
_cell.angle_alpha   90.00
_cell.angle_beta   90.00
_cell.angle_gamma   90.00
#
_symmetry.space_group_name_H-M   'P 1'
#
loop_
_entity.id
_entity.type
_entity.pdbx_description
1 polymer ?
#
loop_
_entity_poly.entity_id
_entity_poly.type
_entity_poly.pdbx_seq_one_letter_code
_entity_poly.pdbx_strand_id
1 'polypeptide(L)'
;MNASRFLISSAIAAAASMSAASAFAGPAAKPDFSFEKCFGVVKAGLNDCQTASHSCAGTATADNAKDSWIYIPAGTCSKITGGSTEPKA
;
A
#
# COMPACT_ATOMS: atom_id res chain seq x y z
N MET A 1 36.61 -8.89 22.89
CA MET A 1 35.32 -9.20 22.22
C MET A 1 35.54 -10.38 21.30
N ASN A 2 34.78 -11.48 21.43
CA ASN A 2 35.06 -12.73 20.70
C ASN A 2 34.61 -12.63 19.23
N ALA A 3 35.54 -12.76 18.29
CA ALA A 3 35.31 -12.68 16.85
C ALA A 3 34.17 -13.60 16.36
N SER A 4 34.02 -14.79 16.95
CA SER A 4 32.94 -15.74 16.61
C SER A 4 31.54 -15.20 16.90
N ARG A 5 31.37 -14.36 17.93
CA ARG A 5 30.06 -13.75 18.25
C ARG A 5 29.70 -12.66 17.24
N PHE A 6 30.70 -11.94 16.74
CA PHE A 6 30.53 -10.96 15.67
C PHE A 6 30.11 -11.62 14.35
N LEU A 7 30.73 -12.74 13.98
CA LEU A 7 30.41 -13.45 12.74
C LEU A 7 28.97 -14.01 12.73
N ILE A 8 28.50 -14.53 13.87
CA ILE A 8 27.12 -15.06 14.00
C ILE A 8 26.10 -13.91 13.93
N SER A 9 26.34 -12.79 14.62
CA SER A 9 25.47 -11.60 14.54
C SER A 9 25.38 -11.06 13.10
N SER A 10 26.50 -11.00 12.37
CA SER A 10 26.52 -10.51 10.99
C SER A 10 25.75 -11.40 10.02
N ALA A 11 25.79 -12.73 10.20
CA ALA A 11 25.06 -13.67 9.35
C ALA A 11 23.53 -13.54 9.51
N ILE A 12 23.04 -13.33 10.74
CA ILE A 12 21.61 -13.14 11.01
C ILE A 12 21.12 -11.80 10.44
N ALA A 13 21.92 -10.74 10.56
CA ALA A 13 21.60 -9.43 9.99
C ALA A 13 21.53 -9.45 8.45
N ALA A 14 22.41 -10.22 7.80
CA ALA A 14 22.41 -10.38 6.34
C ALA A 14 21.21 -11.20 5.83
N ALA A 15 20.76 -12.21 6.57
CA ALA A 15 19.58 -13.00 6.19
C ALA A 15 18.27 -12.18 6.28
N ALA A 16 18.16 -11.27 7.27
CA ALA A 16 16.98 -10.43 7.45
C ALA A 16 16.81 -9.34 6.37
N SER A 17 17.90 -8.89 5.74
CA SER A 17 17.85 -7.87 4.69
C SER A 17 17.41 -8.42 3.32
N MET A 18 17.55 -9.73 3.08
CA MET A 18 17.11 -10.38 1.83
C MET A 18 15.58 -10.51 1.73
N SER A 19 14.86 -10.52 2.85
CA SER A 19 13.39 -10.51 2.88
C SER A 19 12.75 -9.18 2.49
N ALA A 20 13.52 -8.09 2.43
CA ALA A 20 13.02 -6.76 2.03
C ALA A 20 13.06 -6.54 0.50
N ALA A 21 13.72 -7.43 -0.26
CA ALA A 21 13.91 -7.25 -1.70
C ALA A 21 12.62 -7.45 -2.53
N SER A 22 11.59 -8.10 -1.98
CA SER A 22 10.32 -8.37 -2.68
C SER A 22 9.27 -7.26 -2.53
N ALA A 23 9.53 -6.21 -1.75
CA ALA A 23 8.55 -5.15 -1.48
C ALA A 23 8.54 -3.98 -2.49
N PHE A 24 9.37 -4.05 -3.54
CA PHE A 24 9.32 -3.07 -4.63
C PHE A 24 8.17 -3.41 -5.59
N ALA A 25 6.94 -3.14 -5.17
CA ALA A 25 5.85 -2.92 -6.10
C ALA A 25 6.14 -1.62 -6.85
N GLY A 26 6.74 -1.73 -8.04
CA GLY A 26 6.77 -0.62 -8.99
C GLY A 26 5.35 -0.11 -9.28
N PRO A 27 5.20 1.07 -9.90
CA PRO A 27 3.88 1.55 -10.29
C PRO A 27 3.13 0.46 -11.06
N ALA A 28 1.88 0.20 -10.68
CA ALA A 28 1.03 -0.71 -11.45
C ALA A 28 1.04 -0.28 -12.92
N ALA A 29 1.02 -1.25 -13.83
CA ALA A 29 0.94 -0.97 -15.26
C ALA A 29 -0.23 -0.01 -15.52
N LYS A 30 0.03 1.07 -16.28
CA LYS A 30 -1.01 2.03 -16.63
C LYS A 30 -2.09 1.26 -17.42
N PRO A 31 -3.34 1.21 -16.96
CA PRO A 31 -4.40 0.53 -17.68
C PRO A 31 -4.74 1.26 -18.97
N ASP A 32 -5.25 0.49 -19.93
CA ASP A 32 -5.78 1.01 -21.21
C ASP A 32 -7.10 1.78 -21.05
N PHE A 33 -7.67 1.80 -19.84
CA PHE A 33 -8.86 2.56 -19.48
C PHE A 33 -8.52 3.81 -18.66
N SER A 34 -9.36 4.84 -18.77
CA SER A 34 -9.36 5.95 -17.82
C SER A 34 -9.69 5.45 -16.43
N PHE A 35 -8.92 5.88 -15.45
CA PHE A 35 -9.04 5.44 -14.06
C PHE A 35 -9.34 6.59 -13.13
N GLU A 36 -9.81 6.28 -11.93
CA GLU A 36 -10.04 7.24 -10.85
C GLU A 36 -9.63 6.65 -9.49
N LYS A 37 -9.34 7.53 -8.53
CA LYS A 37 -9.19 7.15 -7.13
C LYS A 37 -10.58 7.03 -6.52
N CYS A 38 -10.83 5.97 -5.75
CA CYS A 38 -12.08 5.82 -5.01
C CYS A 38 -11.82 5.69 -3.51
N PHE A 39 -12.23 6.71 -2.77
CA PHE A 39 -12.02 6.87 -1.33
C PHE A 39 -13.19 6.33 -0.52
N GLY A 40 -12.91 5.97 0.75
CA GLY A 40 -13.93 5.63 1.74
C GLY A 40 -14.59 4.25 1.55
N VAL A 41 -14.08 3.43 0.64
CA VAL A 41 -14.57 2.05 0.35
C VAL A 41 -13.45 1.00 0.49
N VAL A 42 -12.28 1.43 0.96
CA VAL A 42 -11.08 0.60 1.05
C VAL A 42 -11.20 -0.40 2.19
N LYS A 43 -10.81 -1.66 1.96
CA LYS A 43 -10.68 -2.64 3.03
C LYS A 43 -9.34 -2.45 3.78
N ALA A 44 -9.32 -2.72 5.07
CA ALA A 44 -8.10 -2.74 5.87
C ALA A 44 -7.01 -3.58 5.17
N GLY A 45 -5.81 -3.01 5.08
CA GLY A 45 -4.65 -3.61 4.45
C GLY A 45 -4.70 -3.67 2.92
N LEU A 46 -5.66 -3.02 2.26
CA LEU A 46 -5.84 -3.06 0.80
C LEU A 46 -5.96 -1.68 0.14
N ASN A 47 -5.42 -0.62 0.74
CA ASN A 47 -5.27 0.67 0.04
C ASN A 47 -4.16 0.63 -0.99
N ASP A 48 -4.28 1.49 -1.99
CA ASP A 48 -3.18 1.82 -2.89
C ASP A 48 -2.19 2.82 -2.28
N CYS A 49 -1.01 2.97 -2.90
CA CYS A 49 0.04 3.90 -2.47
C CYS A 49 -0.44 5.37 -2.49
N GLN A 50 0.30 6.28 -1.86
CA GLN A 50 0.00 7.73 -1.88
C GLN A 50 -1.41 8.07 -1.38
N THR A 51 -1.78 7.54 -0.22
CA THR A 51 -2.91 8.04 0.59
C THR A 51 -2.48 9.28 1.37
N ALA A 52 -3.39 9.95 2.08
CA ALA A 52 -3.00 11.10 2.90
C ALA A 52 -2.12 10.69 4.10
N SER A 53 -2.42 9.55 4.73
CA SER A 53 -1.69 9.08 5.93
C SER A 53 -0.53 8.12 5.64
N HIS A 54 -0.52 7.46 4.47
CA HIS A 54 0.45 6.41 4.16
C HIS A 54 1.00 6.51 2.73
N SER A 55 2.32 6.36 2.61
CA SER A 55 3.02 6.32 1.34
C SER A 55 2.88 4.97 0.62
N CYS A 56 2.86 3.87 1.37
CA CYS A 56 2.83 2.51 0.83
C CYS A 56 1.42 1.92 0.75
N ALA A 57 1.19 1.07 -0.26
CA ALA A 57 0.00 0.24 -0.36
C ALA A 57 -0.10 -0.75 0.81
N GLY A 58 -1.33 -1.17 1.11
CA GLY A 58 -1.63 -2.20 2.10
C GLY A 58 -1.40 -1.81 3.56
N THR A 59 -1.43 -0.52 3.86
CA THR A 59 -1.15 0.07 5.18
C THR A 59 -2.39 0.61 5.90
N ALA A 60 -3.55 0.67 5.23
CA ALA A 60 -4.81 1.09 5.82
C ALA A 60 -5.15 0.20 7.02
N THR A 61 -5.34 0.82 8.19
CA THR A 61 -5.55 0.10 9.45
C THR A 61 -7.00 -0.31 9.68
N ALA A 62 -7.95 0.27 8.94
CA ALA A 62 -9.37 0.04 9.11
C ALA A 62 -10.10 -0.03 7.76
N ASP A 63 -11.23 -0.75 7.76
CA ASP A 63 -12.19 -0.72 6.65
C ASP A 63 -12.79 0.69 6.52
N ASN A 64 -13.02 1.12 5.28
CA ASN A 64 -13.56 2.42 4.90
C ASN A 64 -12.75 3.63 5.41
N ALA A 65 -11.43 3.47 5.58
CA ALA A 65 -10.55 4.58 5.91
C ALA A 65 -10.74 5.74 4.91
N LYS A 66 -11.08 6.92 5.43
CA LYS A 66 -11.62 8.04 4.65
C LYS A 66 -10.62 8.66 3.67
N ASP A 67 -9.36 8.62 4.05
CA ASP A 67 -8.21 9.15 3.32
C ASP A 67 -7.50 8.09 2.46
N SER A 68 -7.89 6.82 2.65
CA SER A 68 -7.42 5.71 1.85
C SER A 68 -8.27 5.57 0.60
N TRP A 69 -7.63 5.17 -0.49
CA TRP A 69 -8.26 4.97 -1.78
C TRP A 69 -7.80 3.69 -2.44
N ILE A 70 -8.62 3.24 -3.40
CA ILE A 70 -8.26 2.20 -4.37
C ILE A 70 -8.38 2.73 -5.79
N TYR A 71 -7.55 2.21 -6.67
CA TYR A 71 -7.48 2.49 -8.09
C TYR A 71 -8.53 1.67 -8.84
N ILE A 72 -9.47 2.32 -9.52
CA ILE A 72 -10.55 1.63 -10.25
C ILE A 72 -10.83 2.29 -11.61
N PRO A 73 -11.54 1.61 -12.53
CA PRO A 73 -11.99 2.24 -13.77
C PRO A 73 -12.88 3.46 -13.53
N ALA A 74 -12.67 4.52 -14.30
CA ALA A 74 -13.39 5.77 -14.17
C ALA A 74 -14.92 5.58 -14.27
N GLY A 75 -15.67 6.33 -13.45
CA GLY A 75 -17.12 6.23 -13.33
C GLY A 75 -17.62 5.06 -12.48
N THR A 76 -16.72 4.21 -11.96
CA THR A 76 -17.11 3.08 -11.09
C THR A 76 -17.37 3.53 -9.67
N CYS A 77 -16.63 4.53 -9.15
CA CYS A 77 -16.71 4.93 -7.76
C CYS A 77 -18.10 5.44 -7.37
N SER A 78 -18.75 6.18 -8.29
CA SER A 78 -20.13 6.67 -8.11
C SER A 78 -21.18 5.56 -7.98
N LYS A 79 -20.86 4.34 -8.42
CA LYS A 79 -21.74 3.16 -8.35
C LYS A 79 -21.56 2.38 -7.04
N ILE A 80 -20.56 2.73 -6.23
CA ILE A 80 -20.26 2.07 -4.96
C ILE A 80 -20.84 2.92 -3.83
N THR A 81 -21.69 2.32 -3.00
CA THR A 81 -22.25 3.00 -1.82
C THR A 81 -21.11 3.52 -0.94
N GLY A 82 -21.13 4.82 -0.66
CA GLY A 82 -20.10 5.46 0.16
C GLY A 82 -18.78 5.76 -0.58
N GLY A 83 -18.68 5.49 -1.88
CA GLY A 83 -17.55 5.91 -2.71
C GLY A 83 -17.47 7.43 -2.88
N SER A 84 -16.26 7.94 -3.05
CA SER A 84 -15.97 9.34 -3.40
C SER A 84 -14.72 9.41 -4.26
N THR A 85 -14.72 10.27 -5.28
CA THR A 85 -13.52 10.55 -6.09
C THR A 85 -12.58 11.56 -5.40
N GLU A 86 -13.03 12.14 -4.30
CA GLU A 86 -12.27 13.06 -3.46
C GLU A 86 -12.02 12.45 -2.07
N PRO A 87 -10.90 12.78 -1.40
CA PRO A 87 -10.67 12.37 -0.02
C PRO A 87 -11.84 12.79 0.88
N LYS A 88 -12.34 11.87 1.70
CA LYS A 88 -13.36 12.20 2.70
C LYS A 88 -12.67 12.80 3.93
N ALA A 89 -13.19 13.93 4.42
CA ALA A 89 -12.81 14.49 5.73
C ALA A 89 -13.37 13.62 6.87
#